data_AF-A0A5J5AGH5-F1
#
_entry.id   AF-A0A5J5AGH5-F1
#
_cell.length_a   1.000
_cell.length_b   1.000
_cell.length_c   1.000
_cell.angle_alpha   90.00
_cell.angle_beta   90.00
_cell.angle_gamma   90.00
#
_symmetry.space_group_name_H-M   'P 1'
#
loop_
_entity.id
_entity.type
_entity.pdbx_description
1 polymer ?
#
loop_
_entity_poly.entity_id
_entity_poly.type
_entity_poly.pdbx_seq_one_letter_code
_entity_poly.pdbx_strand_id
1 'polypeptide(L)' 'MLYQLTEKKIFLQLSLSLVPDPHDLDLWLKVDGEIWQKGSTRDMIFKIPYLISHISSIMTLLEGDVILQSGIH' A
#
# COMPACT_ATOMS: atom_id res chain seq x y z
N MET A 1 26.77 -11.35 3.84
CA MET A 1 27.03 -9.91 4.07
C MET A 1 26.91 -9.19 2.73
N LEU A 2 25.68 -8.94 2.25
CA LEU A 2 25.34 -7.89 1.26
C LEU A 2 23.81 -7.89 1.01
N TYR A 3 23.02 -7.39 1.95
CA TYR A 3 21.61 -7.02 1.71
C TYR A 3 21.17 -5.80 2.54
N GLN A 4 22.12 -5.01 3.07
CA GLN A 4 21.84 -3.84 3.92
C GLN A 4 21.96 -2.50 3.18
N LEU A 5 21.52 -2.41 1.91
CA LEU A 5 21.75 -1.20 1.10
C LEU A 5 20.55 -0.63 0.31
N THR A 6 19.30 -1.01 0.60
CA THR A 6 18.13 -0.43 -0.11
C THR A 6 16.98 0.05 0.78
N GLU A 7 17.07 -0.02 2.11
CA GLU A 7 15.92 0.31 2.96
C GLU A 7 15.60 1.81 3.04
N LYS A 8 16.56 2.70 2.78
CA LYS A 8 16.38 4.15 2.98
C LYS A 8 15.65 4.91 1.88
N LYS A 9 15.16 4.26 0.82
CA LYS A 9 14.52 4.94 -0.33
C LYS A 9 13.07 4.54 -0.59
N ILE A 10 12.49 3.65 0.23
CA ILE A 10 11.23 2.97 -0.10
C ILE A 10 9.98 3.64 0.52
N PHE A 11 10.13 4.44 1.59
CA PHE A 11 8.99 5.10 2.23
C PHE A 11 8.90 6.58 1.83
N LEU A 12 8.26 6.84 0.70
CA LEU A 12 7.73 8.17 0.38
C LEU A 12 6.30 8.25 0.94
N GLN A 13 6.08 9.05 1.98
CA GLN A 13 4.75 9.39 2.43
C GLN A 13 4.13 10.39 1.45
N LEU A 14 3.14 9.95 0.67
CA LEU A 14 2.39 10.81 -0.26
C LEU A 14 1.23 11.47 0.49
N SER A 15 1.04 12.78 0.28
CA SER A 15 -0.17 13.43 0.77
C SER A 15 -1.37 13.01 -0.08
N LEU A 16 -2.55 12.91 0.54
CA LEU A 16 -3.80 12.60 -0.16
C LEU A 16 -4.11 13.60 -1.29
N SER A 17 -3.64 14.84 -1.19
CA SER A 17 -3.80 15.84 -2.26
C SER A 17 -3.09 15.47 -3.57
N LEU A 18 -2.09 14.60 -3.53
CA LEU A 18 -1.38 14.10 -4.71
C LEU A 18 -1.99 12.80 -5.26
N VAL A 19 -2.98 12.24 -4.58
CA VAL A 19 -3.66 11.00 -4.93
C VAL A 19 -5.15 11.31 -5.10
N PRO A 20 -5.58 11.73 -6.31
CA PRO A 20 -6.95 12.18 -6.54
C PRO A 20 -8.02 11.15 -6.15
N ASP A 21 -7.73 9.86 -6.38
CA ASP A 21 -8.56 8.75 -5.92
C ASP A 21 -7.68 7.57 -5.47
N PRO A 22 -7.62 7.25 -4.16
CA PRO A 22 -6.85 6.12 -3.66
C PRO A 22 -7.48 4.75 -3.99
N HIS A 23 -8.74 4.72 -4.39
CA HIS A 23 -9.44 3.52 -4.85
C HIS A 23 -9.30 3.27 -6.35
N ASP A 24 -8.53 4.12 -7.03
CA ASP A 24 -8.26 4.03 -8.45
C ASP A 24 -6.77 4.29 -8.77
N LEU A 25 -5.93 3.34 -8.40
CA LEU A 25 -4.50 3.36 -8.65
C LEU A 25 -4.03 2.06 -9.29
N ASP A 26 -3.24 2.18 -10.35
CA ASP A 26 -2.52 1.05 -10.93
C ASP A 26 -1.17 0.88 -10.23
N LEU A 27 -0.92 -0.32 -9.72
CA LEU A 27 0.26 -0.68 -8.96
C LEU A 27 1.01 -1.79 -9.70
N TRP A 28 2.34 -1.73 -9.69
CA TRP A 28 3.18 -2.77 -10.25
C TRP A 28 4.49 -2.94 -9.49
N LEU A 29 5.02 -4.15 -9.53
CA LEU A 29 6.33 -4.50 -9.02
C LEU A 29 7.17 -5.06 -10.17
N LYS A 30 8.39 -4.53 -10.32
CA LYS A 30 9.37 -5.07 -11.25
C LYS A 30 10.58 -5.61 -10.49
N VAL A 31 11.09 -6.76 -10.91
CA VAL A 31 12.37 -7.31 -10.45
C VAL A 31 13.24 -7.47 -11.69
N ASP A 32 14.42 -6.83 -11.67
CA ASP A 32 15.37 -6.82 -12.79
C ASP A 32 14.76 -6.39 -14.15
N GLY A 33 13.79 -5.48 -14.09
CA GLY A 33 13.10 -4.93 -15.27
C GLY A 33 11.87 -5.72 -15.72
N GLU A 34 11.66 -6.93 -15.22
CA GLU A 34 10.49 -7.76 -15.53
C GLU A 34 9.34 -7.48 -14.56
N ILE A 35 8.10 -7.46 -15.05
CA ILE A 35 6.91 -7.24 -14.21
C ILE A 35 6.56 -8.56 -13.51
N TRP A 36 6.60 -8.54 -12.17
CA TRP A 36 6.22 -9.67 -11.32
C TRP A 36 4.82 -9.54 -10.73
N GLN A 37 4.39 -8.29 -10.50
CA GLN A 37 3.04 -8.00 -10.02
C GLN A 37 2.51 -6.78 -10.76
N LYS A 38 1.23 -6.82 -11.10
CA LYS A 38 0.47 -5.69 -11.64
C LYS A 38 -0.98 -5.86 -11.21
N GLY A 39 -1.59 -4.79 -10.69
CA GLY A 39 -3.00 -4.80 -10.29
C GLY A 39 -3.54 -3.41 -10.02
N SER A 40 -4.84 -3.30 -9.80
CA SER A 40 -5.52 -2.00 -9.57
C SER A 40 -6.21 -1.94 -8.21
N THR A 41 -6.14 -0.81 -7.50
CA THR A 41 -6.87 -0.61 -6.23
C THR A 41 -8.40 -0.56 -6.42
N ARG A 42 -8.86 -0.43 -7.68
CA ARG A 42 -10.26 -0.61 -8.06
C ARG A 42 -10.77 -1.99 -7.64
N ASP A 43 -9.92 -3.00 -7.77
CA ASP A 43 -10.24 -4.42 -7.54
C ASP A 43 -10.10 -4.83 -6.07
N MET A 44 -9.76 -3.90 -5.17
CA MET A 44 -9.78 -4.17 -3.74
C MET A 44 -11.20 -4.57 -3.28
N ILE A 45 -11.31 -5.80 -2.77
CA ILE A 45 -12.54 -6.36 -2.20
C ILE A 45 -13.03 -5.49 -1.03
N PHE A 46 -12.11 -5.07 -0.17
CA PHE A 46 -12.39 -4.19 0.96
C PHE A 46 -11.79 -2.80 0.72
N LYS A 47 -12.60 -1.75 0.85
CA LYS A 47 -12.16 -0.37 0.67
C LYS A 47 -11.55 0.18 1.96
N ILE A 48 -10.69 1.20 1.82
CA ILE A 48 -9.95 1.86 2.92
C ILE A 48 -10.83 2.19 4.14
N PRO A 49 -12.04 2.77 4.02
CA PRO A 49 -12.87 3.05 5.19
C PRO A 49 -13.25 1.80 5.99
N TYR A 50 -13.53 0.69 5.30
CA TYR A 50 -13.84 -0.60 5.93
C TYR A 50 -12.62 -1.16 6.66
N LEU A 51 -11.44 -1.10 6.02
CA LEU A 51 -10.19 -1.59 6.64
C LEU A 51 -9.87 -0.83 7.94
N ILE A 52 -9.95 0.50 7.90
CA ILE A 52 -9.72 1.34 9.08
C ILE A 52 -10.71 0.97 10.19
N SER A 53 -12.01 0.92 9.87
CA SER A 53 -13.05 0.57 10.84
C SER A 53 -12.83 -0.82 11.43
N HIS A 54 -12.61 -1.83 10.60
CA HIS A 54 -12.45 -3.21 11.04
C HIS A 54 -11.22 -3.39 11.93
N ILE A 55 -10.06 -2.87 11.52
CA ILE A 55 -8.83 -2.97 12.31
C ILE A 55 -8.97 -2.19 13.62
N SER A 56 -9.55 -0.99 13.59
CA SER A 56 -9.77 -0.17 14.79
C SER A 56 -10.71 -0.82 15.82
N SER A 57 -11.56 -1.77 15.39
CA SER A 57 -12.44 -2.52 16.29
C SER A 57 -11.72 -3.63 17.05
N ILE A 58 -10.55 -4.04 16.57
CA ILE A 58 -9.73 -5.14 17.13
C ILE A 58 -8.55 -4.57 17.93
N MET A 59 -7.93 -3.47 17.45
CA MET A 59 -6.82 -2.80 18.10
C MET A 59 -6.88 -1.29 17.90
N THR A 60 -6.28 -0.52 18.82
CA THR A 60 -6.13 0.93 18.64
C THR A 60 -5.14 1.24 17.52
N LEU A 61 -5.55 2.09 16.57
CA LEU A 61 -4.65 2.68 15.58
C LEU A 61 -4.08 3.99 16.12
N LEU A 62 -2.77 4.14 16.04
CA LEU A 62 -2.03 5.33 16.45
C LEU A 62 -1.58 6.15 15.23
N GLU A 63 -1.24 7.41 15.47
CA GLU A 63 -0.64 8.25 14.44
C GLU A 63 0.66 7.62 13.93
N GLY A 64 0.77 7.49 12.61
CA GLY A 64 1.92 6.86 11.95
C GLY A 64 1.77 5.36 11.69
N ASP A 65 0.71 4.71 12.17
CA ASP A 65 0.45 3.30 11.85
C ASP A 65 0.22 3.09 10.34
N VAL A 66 0.78 2.01 9.82
CA VAL A 66 0.69 1.65 8.39
C VAL A 66 -0.14 0.39 8.22
N ILE A 67 -1.20 0.49 7.42
CA ILE A 67 -2.05 -0.64 7.03
C ILE A 67 -1.61 -1.15 5.66
N LEU A 68 -1.24 -2.43 5.58
CA LEU A 68 -0.87 -3.09 4.33
C LEU A 68 -1.94 -4.09 3.93
N GLN A 69 -2.44 -3.99 2.69
CA GLN A 69 -3.33 -4.98 2.11
C GLN A 69 -2.59 -5.78 1.03
N SER A 70 -2.56 -7.11 1.21
CA SER A 70 -1.77 -8.03 0.36
C SER A 70 -2.42 -8.37 -0.99
N GLY A 71 -3.67 -7.97 -1.24
CA GLY A 71 -4.47 -8.44 -2.37
C GLY A 71 -4.81 -7.32 -3.34
N ILE A 72 -4.09 -7.28 -4.46
CA ILE A 72 -4.38 -6.47 -5.64
C ILE A 72 -4.12 -7.41 -6.83
N HIS A 73 -5.19 -7.76 -7.55
CA HIS A 73 -5.17 -8.72 -8.63
C HIS A 73 -4.92 -8.06 -9.99
#